data_AF-A0A2R6NAU4-F1
#
_entry.id   AF-A0A2R6NAU4-F1
#
_cell.length_a   1.000
_cell.length_b   1.000
_cell.length_c   1.000
_cell.angle_alpha   90.00
_cell.angle_beta   90.00
_cell.angle_gamma   90.00
#
_symmetry.space_group_name_H-M   'P 1'
#
loop_
_entity.id
_entity.type
_entity.pdbx_description
1 polymer ?
#
loop_
_entity_poly.entity_id
_entity_poly.type
_entity_poly.pdbx_seq_one_letter_code
_entity_poly.pdbx_strand_id
1 'polypeptide(L)'
;MTEATAEANGITARYTETETERALAFESDGETAAIAQNREGYAMLKVRPTVESDELERYYGFEMALDHAAELLGASPNDLPVPDPAADMGM
;
A
#
# COMPACT_ATOMS: atom_id res chain seq x y z
N MET A 1 17.61 0.77 -2.83
CA MET A 1 16.40 -0.06 -2.67
C MET A 1 16.24 -0.31 -1.19
N THR A 2 15.09 0.07 -0.62
CA THR A 2 14.76 -0.13 0.79
C THR A 2 13.58 -1.09 0.87
N GLU A 3 13.59 -1.99 1.84
CA GLU A 3 12.49 -2.91 2.08
C GLU A 3 12.17 -2.96 3.58
N ALA A 4 10.88 -3.09 3.90
CA ALA A 4 10.42 -3.28 5.26
C ALA A 4 9.18 -4.17 5.26
N THR A 5 8.97 -4.91 6.34
CA THR A 5 7.80 -5.78 6.51
C THR A 5 7.17 -5.54 7.87
N ALA A 6 5.85 -5.62 7.95
CA ALA A 6 5.09 -5.57 9.19
C ALA A 6 3.95 -6.59 9.12
N GLU A 7 3.62 -7.20 10.25
CA GLU A 7 2.58 -8.22 10.34
C GLU A 7 1.68 -7.91 11.53
N ALA A 8 0.37 -7.88 11.31
CA ALA A 8 -0.64 -7.68 12.34
C ALA A 8 -1.98 -8.26 11.87
N ASN A 9 -2.78 -8.77 12.82
CA ASN A 9 -4.16 -9.22 12.55
C ASN A 9 -4.30 -10.26 11.41
N GLY A 10 -3.26 -11.06 11.14
CA GLY A 10 -3.25 -12.03 10.03
C GLY A 10 -2.89 -11.44 8.66
N ILE A 11 -2.56 -10.15 8.61
CA ILE A 11 -2.20 -9.41 7.40
C ILE A 11 -0.69 -9.21 7.38
N THR A 12 -0.07 -9.54 6.24
CA THR A 12 1.35 -9.24 5.97
C THR A 12 1.44 -8.01 5.09
N ALA A 13 2.19 -6.99 5.53
CA ALA A 13 2.54 -5.84 4.71
C ALA A 13 4.01 -5.89 4.32
N ARG A 14 4.29 -5.64 3.03
CA ARG A 14 5.64 -5.49 2.48
C ARG A 14 5.76 -4.14 1.80
N TYR A 15 6.67 -3.33 2.31
CA TYR A 15 7.10 -2.09 1.71
C TYR A 15 8.36 -2.31 0.85
N THR A 16 8.35 -1.76 -0.36
CA THR A 16 9.51 -1.72 -1.24
C THR A 16 9.65 -0.32 -1.82
N GLU A 17 10.87 0.21 -1.75
CA GLU A 17 11.22 1.52 -2.29
C GLU A 17 12.34 1.41 -3.30
N THR A 18 12.06 1.91 -4.50
CA THR A 18 13.00 2.02 -5.61
C THR A 18 13.32 3.49 -5.88
N GLU A 19 14.09 3.77 -6.93
CA GLU A 19 14.37 5.13 -7.36
C GLU A 19 13.13 5.83 -7.95
N THR A 20 12.16 5.06 -8.46
CA THR A 20 11.01 5.60 -9.20
C THR A 20 9.67 5.42 -8.50
N GLU A 21 9.53 4.40 -7.65
CA GLU A 21 8.27 4.04 -7.00
C GLU A 21 8.49 3.56 -5.55
N ARG A 22 7.54 3.92 -4.67
CA ARG A 22 7.31 3.32 -3.35
C ARG A 22 6.07 2.44 -3.45
N ALA A 23 6.14 1.20 -3.00
CA ALA A 23 5.02 0.27 -3.01
C ALA A 23 4.83 -0.31 -1.61
N LEU A 24 3.58 -0.33 -1.14
CA LEU A 24 3.14 -1.02 0.06
C LEU A 24 2.12 -2.08 -0.35
N ALA A 25 2.54 -3.34 -0.33
CA ALA A 25 1.71 -4.50 -0.67
C ALA A 25 1.20 -5.17 0.60
N PHE A 26 -0.02 -5.67 0.55
CA PHE A 26 -0.71 -6.37 1.62
C PHE A 26 -1.17 -7.74 1.12
N GLU A 27 -1.12 -8.72 2.01
CA GLU A 27 -1.63 -10.08 1.76
C GLU A 27 -2.35 -10.59 3.02
N SER A 28 -3.55 -11.15 2.86
CA SER A 28 -4.34 -11.76 3.94
C SER A 28 -5.23 -12.85 3.35
N ASP A 29 -5.21 -14.07 3.91
CA ASP A 29 -6.11 -15.18 3.53
C ASP A 29 -6.26 -15.44 2.00
N GLY A 30 -5.22 -15.15 1.22
CA GLY A 30 -5.20 -15.31 -0.25
C GLY A 30 -5.73 -14.10 -1.04
N GLU A 31 -6.15 -13.04 -0.35
CA GLU A 31 -6.47 -11.73 -0.92
C GLU A 31 -5.25 -10.81 -0.86
N THR A 32 -5.15 -9.89 -1.83
CA THR A 32 -4.04 -8.96 -1.95
C THR A 32 -4.51 -7.57 -2.28
N ALA A 33 -3.74 -6.58 -1.85
CA ALA A 33 -3.88 -5.18 -2.26
C ALA A 33 -2.52 -4.51 -2.29
N ALA A 34 -2.34 -3.47 -3.09
CA ALA A 34 -1.12 -2.68 -3.11
C ALA A 34 -1.41 -1.20 -3.26
N ILE A 35 -0.64 -0.37 -2.54
CA ILE A 35 -0.63 1.07 -2.66
C ILE A 35 0.73 1.48 -3.24
N ALA A 36 0.71 2.16 -4.38
CA ALA A 36 1.92 2.59 -5.07
C ALA A 36 1.99 4.12 -5.20
N GLN A 37 3.14 4.70 -4.91
CA GLN A 37 3.42 6.13 -5.04
C GLN A 37 4.61 6.34 -5.98
N ASN A 38 4.43 7.15 -7.02
CA ASN A 38 5.58 7.59 -7.82
C ASN A 38 6.45 8.54 -7.00
N ARG A 39 7.77 8.39 -7.11
CA ARG A 39 8.74 9.31 -6.48
C ARG A 39 8.99 10.58 -7.27
N GLU A 40 8.71 10.52 -8.56
CA GLU A 40 8.81 11.64 -9.48
C GLU A 40 7.43 12.00 -10.06
N GLY A 41 7.20 13.29 -10.29
CA GLY A 41 5.93 13.79 -10.84
C GLY A 41 4.85 13.97 -9.77
N TYR A 42 3.59 13.75 -10.16
CA TYR A 42 2.45 13.88 -9.26
C TYR A 42 2.41 12.68 -8.31
N ALA A 43 2.80 12.91 -7.05
CA ALA A 43 2.96 11.89 -6.00
C ALA A 43 1.62 11.31 -5.46
N MET A 44 0.61 11.16 -6.32
CA MET A 44 -0.65 10.50 -5.99
C MET A 44 -0.42 9.02 -5.69
N LEU A 45 -1.22 8.50 -4.77
CA LEU A 45 -1.24 7.10 -4.38
C LEU A 45 -2.18 6.34 -5.33
N LYS A 46 -1.72 5.21 -5.83
CA LYS A 46 -2.46 4.31 -6.73
C LYS A 46 -2.80 3.05 -5.96
N VAL A 47 -4.07 2.70 -5.85
CA VAL A 47 -4.49 1.41 -5.29
C VAL A 47 -4.59 0.39 -6.41
N ARG A 48 -4.07 -0.82 -6.19
CA ARG A 48 -4.00 -1.93 -7.15
C ARG A 48 -4.40 -3.25 -6.47
N PRO A 49 -4.93 -4.25 -7.19
CA PRO A 49 -5.16 -5.59 -6.65
C PRO A 49 -3.87 -6.31 -6.27
N THR A 50 -2.81 -6.12 -7.06
CA THR A 50 -1.46 -6.65 -6.79
C THR A 50 -0.43 -5.58 -7.15
N VAL A 51 0.81 -5.75 -6.70
CA VAL A 51 1.89 -4.79 -6.99
C VAL A 51 2.12 -4.57 -8.50
N GLU A 52 1.93 -5.63 -9.31
CA GLU A 52 2.13 -5.64 -10.76
C GLU A 52 0.87 -5.25 -11.56
N SER A 53 -0.28 -5.11 -10.90
CA SER A 53 -1.54 -4.78 -11.58
C SER A 53 -1.63 -3.29 -11.92
N ASP A 54 -2.48 -2.98 -12.89
CA ASP A 54 -2.86 -1.60 -13.17
C ASP A 54 -3.58 -0.96 -11.97
N GLU A 55 -3.53 0.37 -11.91
CA GLU A 55 -4.23 1.15 -10.89
C GLU A 55 -5.75 1.04 -11.07
N LEU A 56 -6.46 0.81 -9.97
CA LEU A 56 -7.92 0.87 -9.91
C LEU A 56 -8.39 2.31 -9.69
N GLU A 57 -7.75 2.99 -8.74
CA GLU A 57 -8.16 4.29 -8.25
C GLU A 57 -6.95 5.08 -7.74
N ARG A 58 -7.04 6.40 -7.75
CA ARG A 58 -5.99 7.32 -7.28
C ARG A 58 -6.45 8.21 -6.13
N TYR A 59 -5.57 8.39 -5.16
CA TYR A 59 -5.84 9.18 -3.95
C TYR A 59 -4.73 10.20 -3.67
N TYR A 60 -5.12 11.34 -3.13
CA TYR A 60 -4.19 12.32 -2.55
C TYR A 60 -3.82 11.99 -1.10
N GLY A 61 -4.72 11.34 -0.36
CA GLY A 61 -4.53 11.02 1.06
C GLY A 61 -4.25 9.54 1.27
N PHE A 62 -3.27 9.24 2.12
CA PHE A 62 -2.88 7.86 2.43
C PHE A 62 -3.96 7.09 3.19
N GLU A 63 -4.67 7.74 4.09
CA GLU A 63 -5.80 7.14 4.79
C GLU A 63 -6.90 6.65 3.82
N MET A 64 -7.21 7.41 2.76
CA MET A 64 -8.20 6.96 1.76
C MET A 64 -7.67 5.82 0.89
N ALA A 65 -6.36 5.80 0.61
CA ALA A 65 -5.76 4.67 -0.10
C ALA A 65 -5.75 3.40 0.77
N LEU A 66 -5.50 3.52 2.08
CA LEU A 66 -5.58 2.43 3.04
C LEU A 66 -7.01 1.91 3.19
N ASP A 67 -8.00 2.79 3.19
CA ASP A 67 -9.41 2.42 3.25
C ASP A 67 -9.79 1.49 2.09
N HIS A 68 -9.49 1.91 0.86
CA HIS A 68 -9.76 1.08 -0.33
C HIS A 68 -8.88 -0.19 -0.36
N ALA A 69 -7.62 -0.13 0.06
CA ALA A 69 -6.79 -1.34 0.16
C ALA A 69 -7.38 -2.36 1.15
N ALA A 70 -7.97 -1.90 2.26
CA ALA A 70 -8.63 -2.77 3.22
C ALA A 70 -9.92 -3.37 2.67
N GLU A 71 -10.70 -2.61 1.88
CA GLU A 71 -11.88 -3.12 1.17
C GLU A 71 -11.54 -4.29 0.25
N LEU A 72 -10.41 -4.22 -0.47
CA LEU A 72 -9.93 -5.32 -1.34
C LEU A 72 -9.52 -6.58 -0.57
N LEU A 73 -9.18 -6.44 0.72
CA LEU A 73 -8.77 -7.53 1.61
C LEU A 73 -9.92 -8.01 2.52
N GLY A 74 -11.11 -7.42 2.40
CA GLY A 74 -12.21 -7.68 3.33
C GLY A 74 -11.90 -7.35 4.80
N ALA A 75 -10.93 -6.46 5.05
CA ALA A 75 -10.39 -6.14 6.37
C ALA A 75 -10.80 -4.73 6.86
N SER A 76 -10.55 -4.42 8.14
CA SER A 76 -10.62 -3.03 8.61
C SER A 76 -9.37 -2.26 8.19
N PRO A 77 -9.46 -0.98 7.81
CA PRO A 77 -8.28 -0.14 7.55
C PRO A 77 -7.35 -0.03 8.77
N ASN A 78 -7.91 -0.09 9.98
CA ASN A 78 -7.14 -0.07 11.23
C ASN A 78 -6.38 -1.37 11.50
N ASP A 79 -6.72 -2.45 10.79
CA ASP A 79 -6.05 -3.74 10.95
C ASP A 79 -4.81 -3.85 10.05
N LEU A 80 -4.67 -2.96 9.05
CA LEU A 80 -3.54 -2.95 8.13
C LEU A 80 -2.25 -2.52 8.83
N PRO A 81 -1.22 -3.38 8.89
CA PRO A 81 0.07 -3.00 9.43
C PRO A 81 0.81 -2.08 8.45
N VAL A 82 1.19 -0.88 8.88
CA VAL A 82 2.00 0.06 8.08
C VAL A 82 3.43 0.08 8.63
N PRO A 83 4.45 -0.38 7.87
CA PRO A 83 5.84 -0.26 8.28
C PRO A 83 6.29 1.20 8.39
N ASP A 84 7.20 1.51 9.33
CA ASP A 84 7.69 2.89 9.55
C ASP A 84 8.10 3.62 8.26
N PRO A 85 8.83 3.01 7.30
CA PRO A 85 9.22 3.68 6.06
C PRO A 85 8.07 3.99 5.09
N ALA A 86 6.86 3.48 5.34
CA ALA A 86 5.66 3.73 4.55
C ALA A 86 4.71 4.76 5.20
N ALA A 87 4.97 5.17 6.45
CA ALA A 87 4.05 5.99 7.24
C ALA A 87 3.83 7.41 6.69
N ASP A 88 4.75 7.92 5.87
CA ASP A 88 4.70 9.24 5.22
C ASP A 88 4.32 9.16 3.72
N MET A 89 3.86 8.00 3.23
CA MET A 89 3.30 7.92 1.88
C MET A 89 2.12 8.90 1.75
N GLY A 90 2.00 9.56 0.60
CA GLY A 90 0.95 10.56 0.33
C GLY A 90 1.17 11.96 0.95
N MET A 91 2.30 12.22 1.61
CA MET A 91 2.70 13.56 2.07
C MET A 91 3.69 14.27 1.13
#